data_AF-A0A976LCM1-F1
#
_entry.id   AF-A0A976LCM1-F1
#
_cell.length_a   1.000
_cell.length_b   1.000
_cell.length_c   1.000
_cell.angle_alpha   90.00
_cell.angle_beta   90.00
_cell.angle_gamma   90.00
#
_symmetry.space_group_name_H-M   'P 1'
#
loop_
_entity.id
_entity.type
_entity.pdbx_description
1 polymer ?
#
loop_
_entity_poly.entity_id
_entity_poly.type
_entity_poly.pdbx_seq_one_letter_code
_entity_poly.pdbx_strand_id
1 'polypeptide(L)' 'MDTISTLLTTTLSALILAVMAIEIKRRRQKLREVYDVLDSEYRHVVNELDSMVQSGDIKPYETFHSLHNKH' A
#
# COMPACT_ATOMS: atom_id res chain seq x y z
N MET A 1 -32.37 -36.04 -7.36
CA MET A 1 -31.15 -35.95 -6.53
C MET A 1 -30.22 -34.85 -7.04
N ASP A 2 -30.12 -34.65 -8.35
CA ASP A 2 -29.18 -33.70 -8.96
C ASP A 2 -29.39 -32.24 -8.56
N THR A 3 -30.64 -31.78 -8.44
CA THR A 3 -30.97 -30.40 -8.04
C THR A 3 -30.47 -30.05 -6.64
N ILE A 4 -30.56 -30.98 -5.70
CA ILE A 4 -30.09 -30.77 -4.32
C ILE A 4 -28.57 -30.70 -4.29
N SER A 5 -27.89 -31.59 -5.01
CA SER A 5 -26.43 -31.59 -5.12
C SER A 5 -25.90 -30.32 -5.80
N THR A 6 -26.54 -29.85 -6.86
CA THR A 6 -26.18 -28.60 -7.54
C THR A 6 -26.40 -27.39 -6.62
N LEU A 7 -27.53 -27.34 -5.91
CA LEU A 7 -27.82 -26.26 -4.97
C LEU A 7 -26.81 -26.20 -3.83
N LEU A 8 -26.46 -27.37 -3.27
CA LEU A 8 -25.47 -27.48 -2.20
C LEU A 8 -24.07 -27.04 -2.68
N THR A 9 -23.67 -27.47 -3.88
CA THR A 9 -22.36 -27.13 -4.45
C THR A 9 -22.26 -25.64 -4.74
N THR A 10 -23.33 -25.04 -5.27
CA THR A 10 -23.38 -23.61 -5.60
C THR A 10 -23.31 -22.76 -4.34
N THR A 11 -24.09 -23.11 -3.31
CA THR A 11 -24.09 -22.39 -2.03
C THR A 11 -22.74 -22.49 -1.32
N LEU A 12 -22.13 -23.68 -1.29
CA LEU A 12 -20.81 -23.89 -0.72
C LEU A 12 -19.74 -23.06 -1.45
N SER A 13 -19.77 -23.06 -2.79
CA SER A 13 -18.82 -22.30 -3.60
C SER A 13 -18.95 -20.79 -3.36
N ALA A 14 -20.18 -20.28 -3.27
CA ALA A 14 -20.42 -18.88 -2.95
C ALA A 14 -19.88 -18.50 -1.56
N LEU A 15 -20.03 -19.39 -0.57
CA LEU A 15 -19.56 -19.18 0.79
C LEU A 15 -18.03 -19.14 0.85
N ILE A 16 -17.36 -20.05 0.13
CA ILE A 16 -15.89 -20.08 0.00
C ILE A 16 -15.38 -18.78 -0.63
N LEU A 17 -16.01 -18.32 -1.72
CA LEU A 17 -15.65 -17.07 -2.38
C LEU A 17 -15.84 -15.86 -1.45
N ALA A 18 -16.92 -15.82 -0.68
CA ALA A 18 -17.19 -14.75 0.27
C ALA A 18 -16.10 -14.69 1.36
N VAL A 19 -15.71 -15.83 1.92
CA VAL A 19 -14.64 -15.92 2.93
C VAL A 19 -13.31 -15.45 2.34
N MET A 20 -12.96 -15.89 1.13
CA MET A 20 -11.75 -15.44 0.44
C MET A 20 -11.74 -13.92 0.21
N ALA A 21 -12.86 -13.35 -0.24
CA ALA A 21 -12.97 -11.91 -0.46
C ALA A 21 -12.75 -11.11 0.85
N ILE A 22 -13.32 -11.58 1.95
CA ILE A 22 -13.12 -10.97 3.29
C ILE A 22 -11.66 -11.05 3.70
N GLU A 23 -11.03 -12.21 3.53
CA GLU A 23 -9.63 -12.43 3.91
C GLU A 23 -8.67 -11.57 3.09
N ILE A 24 -8.90 -11.43 1.79
CA ILE A 24 -8.14 -10.52 0.91
C ILE A 24 -8.29 -9.07 1.41
N LYS A 25 -9.51 -8.64 1.75
CA LYS A 25 -9.74 -7.30 2.29
C LYS A 25 -8.98 -7.08 3.60
N ARG A 26 -9.02 -8.04 4.53
CA ARG A 26 -8.28 -7.99 5.81
C ARG A 26 -6.78 -7.88 5.59
N ARG A 27 -6.21 -8.70 4.70
CA ARG A 27 -4.77 -8.65 4.37
C ARG A 27 -4.37 -7.33 3.73
N ARG A 28 -5.18 -6.79 2.82
CA ARG A 28 -4.96 -5.46 2.22
C ARG A 28 -5.00 -4.34 3.26
N GLN A 29 -5.92 -4.39 4.22
CA GLN A 29 -5.98 -3.43 5.31
C GLN A 29 -4.73 -3.49 6.19
N LYS A 30 -4.29 -4.69 6.54
CA LYS A 30 -3.05 -4.87 7.33
C LYS A 30 -1.81 -4.37 6.61
N LEU A 31 -1.71 -4.60 5.29
CA LEU A 31 -0.64 -4.02 4.49
C LEU A 31 -0.69 -2.50 4.52
N ARG A 32 -1.88 -1.91 4.34
CA ARG A 32 -2.05 -0.46 4.40
C ARG A 32 -1.63 0.12 5.75
N GLU A 33 -2.00 -0.54 6.84
CA GLU A 33 -1.62 -0.13 8.19
C GLU A 33 -0.09 -0.15 8.38
N VAL A 34 0.61 -1.19 7.90
CA VAL A 34 2.07 -1.24 7.95
C VAL A 34 2.71 -0.12 7.12
N TYR A 35 2.18 0.14 5.92
CA TYR A 35 2.64 1.25 5.09
C TYR A 35 2.39 2.62 5.73
N ASP A 36 1.21 2.83 6.31
CA ASP A 36 0.83 4.08 6.98
C ASP A 36 1.71 4.32 8.22
N VAL A 37 2.06 3.27 8.97
CA VAL A 37 3.00 3.37 10.10
C VAL A 37 4.39 3.78 9.62
N LEU A 38 4.94 3.10 8.61
CA LEU A 38 6.24 3.49 8.03
C LEU A 38 6.20 4.95 7.54
N ASP A 39 5.16 5.33 6.81
CA ASP A 39 4.99 6.69 6.32
C ASP A 39 4.89 7.71 7.48
N SER A 40 4.22 7.36 8.58
CA SER A 40 4.13 8.23 9.76
C SER A 40 5.48 8.43 10.47
N GLU A 41 6.29 7.37 10.59
CA GLU A 41 7.61 7.42 11.21
C GLU A 41 8.60 8.22 10.35
N TYR A 42 8.56 8.03 9.04
CA TYR A 42 9.42 8.78 8.11
C TYR A 42 8.98 10.22 7.91
N ARG A 43 7.71 10.56 8.19
CA ARG A 43 7.17 11.91 8.00
C ARG A 43 7.95 12.97 8.75
N HIS A 44 8.35 12.67 9.99
CA HIS A 44 9.13 13.61 10.79
C HIS A 44 10.51 13.88 10.16
N VAL A 45 11.19 12.82 9.73
CA VAL A 45 12.51 12.91 9.09
C VAL A 45 12.43 13.69 7.77
N VAL A 46 11.42 13.41 6.95
CA VAL A 46 11.19 14.13 5.69
C VAL A 46 10.92 15.60 5.94
N ASN A 47 10.06 15.93 6.92
CA ASN A 47 9.75 17.33 7.26
C ASN A 47 10.98 18.08 7.78
N GLU A 48 11.84 17.43 8.55
CA GLU A 48 13.06 18.03 9.07
C GLU A 48 14.08 18.26 7.94
N LEU A 49 14.26 17.27 7.06
CA LEU A 49 15.08 17.43 5.86
C LEU A 49 14.57 18.57 4.96
N ASP A 50 13.27 18.68 4.74
CA ASP A 50 12.68 19.79 3.98
C ASP A 50 12.93 21.15 4.64
N SER A 51 12.83 21.24 5.97
CA SER A 51 13.18 22.45 6.71
C SER A 51 14.66 22.83 6.57
N MET A 52 15.55 21.84 6.56
CA MET A 52 16.99 22.05 6.34
C MET A 52 17.29 22.48 4.90
N VAL A 53 16.54 21.98 3.92
CA VAL A 53 16.64 22.47 2.52
C VAL A 53 16.17 23.91 2.41
N GLN A 54 15.03 24.26 3.04
CA GLN A 54 14.46 25.61 2.98
C GLN A 54 15.31 26.67 3.71
N SER A 55 15.96 26.29 4.81
CA SER A 55 16.91 27.15 5.53
C SER A 55 18.26 27.29 4.82
N GLY A 56 18.54 26.43 3.84
CA GLY A 56 19.80 26.42 3.10
C GLY A 56 20.93 25.63 3.77
N ASP A 57 20.63 24.91 4.86
CA ASP A 57 21.59 24.06 5.57
C ASP A 57 22.05 22.89 4.71
N ILE A 58 21.17 22.35 3.86
CA ILE A 58 21.47 21.27 2.92
C ILE A 58 20.92 21.57 1.52
N LYS A 59 21.55 20.98 0.50
CA LYS A 59 21.07 21.10 -0.88
C LYS A 59 19.98 20.07 -1.18
N PRO A 60 19.00 20.39 -2.04
CA PRO A 60 18.05 19.41 -2.53
C PRO A 60 18.76 18.23 -3.19
N TYR A 61 18.26 17.03 -2.98
CA TYR A 61 18.77 15.85 -3.66
C TYR A 61 18.41 15.91 -5.15
N GLU A 62 19.40 16.09 -6.02
CA GLU A 62 19.24 15.94 -7.46
C GLU A 62 19.52 14.48 -7.86
N THR A 63 18.53 13.79 -8.43
CA THR A 63 18.73 12.46 -9.02
C THR A 63 19.63 12.57 -10.25
N PHE A 64 20.49 11.58 -10.49
CA PHE A 64 21.46 11.57 -11.61
C PHE A 64 20.86 11.89 -13.00
N HIS A 65 19.55 11.66 -13.19
CA HIS A 65 18.84 11.93 -14.44
C HIS A 65 18.63 13.44 -14.71
N SER A 66 18.60 14.30 -13.69
CA SER A 66 18.47 15.77 -13.85
C SER A 66 19.78 16.45 -14.28
N LEU A 67 20.92 15.81 -14.04
CA LEU A 67 22.24 16.36 -14.36
C LEU A 67 22.58 16.26 -15.86
N HIS A 68 21.98 15.33 -16.60
CA HIS A 68 22.31 15.10 -18.02
C HIS A 68 21.53 16.01 -18.99
N ASN A 69 20.52 16.75 -18.53
CA ASN A 69 19.66 17.59 -19.38
C ASN A 69 20.00 19.10 -19.29
N LYS A 70 21.17 19.44 -18.74
CA LYS A 70 21.75 20.79 -18.75
C LYS A 70 22.94 20.84 -19.71
N HIS A 71 22.70 20.60 -20.99
CA HIS A 71 23.62 20.97 -22.08
C HIS A 71 22.82 21.51 -23.26
#